data_AF-A0AAV5DUR2-F1
#
_entry.id   AF-A0AAV5DUR2-F1
#
_cell.length_a   1.000
_cell.length_b   1.000
_cell.length_c   1.000
_cell.angle_alpha   90.00
_cell.angle_beta   90.00
_cell.angle_gamma   90.00
#
_symmetry.space_group_name_H-M   'P 1'
#
loop_
_entity.id
_entity.type
_entity.pdbx_description
1 polymer ?
#
loop_
_entity_poly.entity_id
_entity_poly.type
_entity_poly.pdbx_seq_one_letter_code
_entity_poly.pdbx_strand_id
1 'polypeptide(L)'
;MEAEQQPHRQRRKGQKRKLEDEAAAAVTATTAAASSLGSTGADDDNEDDGSAGPEICCRRSHAALAREVRTQVDDLLRCTSWRYEDRAAAKRATHVLAELAKNEDVVNVIVEGGAVPALVRHLGEPEAVAAKQEQQRPFEHEVEKGAAFALGLLAVKVLKFLDWFAV
;
A
#
# COMPACT_ATOMS: atom_id res chain seq x y z
N MET A 1 43.64 -10.82 -60.66
CA MET A 1 43.63 -10.25 -59.30
C MET A 1 42.39 -10.82 -58.62
N GLU A 2 42.52 -12.06 -58.17
CA GLU A 2 41.53 -12.78 -57.37
C GLU A 2 41.85 -12.49 -55.91
N ALA A 3 40.86 -12.03 -55.15
CA ALA A 3 40.96 -11.84 -53.71
C ALA A 3 40.00 -12.80 -53.02
N GLU A 4 40.59 -13.92 -52.61
CA GLU A 4 40.39 -14.65 -51.34
C GLU A 4 39.15 -14.28 -50.51
N GLN A 5 38.25 -15.24 -50.28
CA GLN A 5 37.36 -15.27 -49.12
C GLN A 5 36.77 -16.68 -48.92
N GLN A 6 37.33 -17.42 -47.96
CA GLN A 6 36.70 -18.55 -47.26
C GLN A 6 37.37 -18.68 -45.87
N PRO A 7 36.79 -19.37 -44.87
CA PRO A 7 35.37 -19.54 -44.54
C PRO A 7 35.06 -19.46 -43.01
N HIS A 8 33.76 -19.35 -42.71
CA HIS A 8 33.00 -19.89 -41.58
C HIS A 8 33.65 -20.14 -40.20
N ARG A 9 33.13 -19.50 -39.15
CA ARG A 9 33.05 -20.07 -37.80
C ARG A 9 31.72 -19.79 -37.11
N GLN A 10 30.89 -20.82 -37.05
CA GLN A 10 29.76 -20.94 -36.12
C GLN A 10 30.27 -20.86 -34.68
N ARG A 11 29.70 -19.96 -33.85
CA ARG A 11 29.75 -20.11 -32.40
C ARG A 11 28.41 -20.63 -31.90
N ARG A 12 28.44 -21.88 -31.45
CA ARG A 12 27.36 -22.59 -30.77
C ARG A 12 27.28 -22.13 -29.30
N LYS A 13 26.04 -22.02 -28.80
CA LYS A 13 25.52 -22.64 -27.56
C LYS A 13 25.85 -22.03 -26.17
N GLY A 14 24.77 -21.88 -25.39
CA GLY A 14 24.74 -21.73 -23.92
C GLY A 14 24.97 -20.30 -23.45
N GLN A 15 24.30 -19.75 -22.43
CA GLN A 15 23.93 -20.38 -21.17
C GLN A 15 22.86 -19.51 -20.48
N LYS A 16 21.65 -20.06 -20.29
CA LYS A 16 20.67 -19.53 -19.33
C LYS A 16 21.30 -19.63 -17.93
N ARG A 17 21.33 -18.54 -17.17
CA ARG A 17 21.51 -18.61 -15.72
C ARG A 17 20.19 -18.23 -15.06
N LYS A 18 19.49 -19.28 -14.64
CA LYS A 18 18.50 -19.29 -13.56
C LYS A 18 19.32 -19.31 -12.27
N LEU A 19 19.10 -18.37 -11.37
CA LEU A 19 19.52 -18.46 -9.98
C LEU A 19 18.28 -18.14 -9.14
N GLU A 20 17.55 -19.21 -8.83
CA GLU A 20 16.82 -19.33 -7.58
C GLU A 20 17.86 -19.70 -6.53
N ASP A 21 17.85 -19.04 -5.37
CA ASP A 21 18.17 -19.71 -4.11
C ASP A 21 17.46 -19.01 -2.95
N GLU A 22 16.61 -19.79 -2.29
CA GLU A 22 16.01 -19.55 -0.98
C GLU A 22 17.07 -19.81 0.09
N ALA A 23 17.39 -18.80 0.90
CA ALA A 23 18.01 -19.05 2.19
C ALA A 23 17.03 -18.64 3.29
N ALA A 24 16.36 -19.66 3.82
CA ALA A 24 15.68 -19.63 5.09
C ALA A 24 16.69 -19.41 6.24
N ALA A 25 16.34 -18.55 7.20
CA ALA A 25 16.82 -18.67 8.57
C ALA A 25 15.79 -18.05 9.53
N ALA A 26 15.17 -18.94 10.31
CA ALA A 26 14.29 -18.64 11.43
C ALA A 26 15.09 -18.08 12.62
N VAL A 27 14.50 -17.14 13.36
CA VAL A 27 14.72 -17.02 14.81
C VAL A 27 13.37 -16.81 15.50
N THR A 28 12.98 -17.84 16.23
CA THR A 28 11.84 -17.94 17.12
C THR A 28 12.10 -17.32 18.49
N ALA A 29 11.01 -16.80 19.06
CA ALA A 29 10.68 -16.72 20.49
C ALA A 29 11.45 -15.75 21.37
N THR A 30 10.73 -14.80 21.97
CA THR A 30 10.49 -14.78 23.42
C THR A 30 9.52 -13.64 23.76
N THR A 31 8.41 -13.96 24.42
CA THR A 31 7.92 -13.33 25.65
C THR A 31 6.69 -14.10 26.11
N ALA A 32 6.94 -15.13 26.93
CA ALA A 32 5.98 -15.63 27.90
C ALA A 32 6.46 -15.13 29.27
N ALA A 33 5.62 -14.39 29.98
CA ALA A 33 5.71 -14.23 31.43
C ALA A 33 4.28 -14.16 31.97
N ALA A 34 3.95 -15.18 32.76
CA ALA A 34 2.70 -15.35 33.48
C ALA A 34 2.75 -14.64 34.83
N SER A 35 1.55 -14.52 35.43
CA SER A 35 1.16 -14.27 36.85
C SER A 35 0.28 -13.02 36.91
N SER A 36 -0.88 -12.98 37.57
CA SER A 36 -1.30 -13.66 38.79
C SER A 36 -2.82 -13.74 38.90
N LEU A 37 -3.28 -14.71 39.69
CA LEU A 37 -4.65 -14.99 40.12
C LEU A 37 -5.18 -13.89 41.07
N GLY A 38 -6.49 -13.71 41.10
CA GLY A 38 -7.20 -12.97 42.15
C GLY A 38 -8.65 -12.65 41.80
N SER A 39 -9.58 -13.48 42.29
CA SER A 39 -11.04 -13.30 42.21
C SER A 39 -11.55 -12.51 43.42
N THR A 40 -12.50 -11.59 43.22
CA THR A 40 -13.57 -11.28 44.18
C THR A 40 -14.77 -10.74 43.41
N GLY A 41 -15.93 -11.37 43.59
CA GLY A 41 -17.19 -10.97 42.98
C GLY A 41 -17.77 -9.66 43.54
N ALA A 42 -18.66 -9.08 42.73
CA ALA A 42 -19.81 -8.33 43.18
C ALA A 42 -20.89 -8.49 42.10
N ASP A 43 -22.02 -9.01 42.54
CA ASP A 43 -23.26 -9.16 41.79
C ASP A 43 -23.80 -7.78 41.43
N ASP A 44 -24.11 -7.55 40.15
CA ASP A 44 -24.98 -6.47 39.71
C ASP A 44 -25.85 -7.02 38.56
N ASP A 45 -27.03 -7.48 38.95
CA ASP A 45 -28.15 -7.80 38.05
C ASP A 45 -28.56 -6.51 37.31
N ASN A 46 -28.23 -6.43 36.03
CA ASN A 46 -28.87 -5.49 35.14
C ASN A 46 -29.24 -6.20 33.83
N GLU A 47 -30.47 -6.72 33.78
CA GLU A 47 -31.15 -7.07 32.55
C GLU A 47 -31.47 -5.77 31.79
N ASP A 48 -30.50 -5.25 31.02
CA ASP A 48 -30.77 -4.26 29.97
C ASP A 48 -31.03 -5.01 28.65
N ASP A 49 -32.32 -5.07 28.38
CA ASP A 49 -32.98 -5.46 27.15
C ASP A 49 -32.51 -4.62 25.95
N GLY A 50 -32.11 -5.28 24.85
CA GLY A 50 -32.10 -4.60 23.55
C GLY A 50 -31.01 -4.98 22.56
N SER A 51 -31.10 -6.19 21.98
CA SER A 51 -30.69 -6.47 20.60
C SER A 51 -29.21 -6.18 20.22
N ALA A 52 -28.29 -7.03 20.70
CA ALA A 52 -26.99 -7.21 20.03
C ALA A 52 -27.16 -8.07 18.76
N GLY A 53 -27.80 -7.48 17.75
CA GLY A 53 -27.83 -8.04 16.40
C GLY A 53 -26.43 -8.09 15.75
N PRO A 54 -26.29 -8.72 14.57
CA PRO A 54 -25.01 -8.92 13.86
C PRO A 54 -24.29 -7.62 13.43
N GLU A 55 -24.86 -6.45 13.74
CA GLU A 55 -24.39 -5.11 13.34
C GLU A 55 -23.05 -4.69 13.96
N ILE A 56 -22.71 -5.24 15.14
CA ILE A 56 -21.48 -4.85 15.87
C ILE A 56 -20.21 -5.29 15.13
N CYS A 57 -20.27 -6.40 14.39
CA CYS A 57 -19.12 -6.94 13.65
C CYS A 57 -18.83 -6.12 12.39
N CYS A 58 -19.86 -5.76 11.63
CA CYS A 58 -19.72 -4.94 10.42
C CYS A 58 -19.25 -3.51 10.73
N ARG A 59 -19.76 -2.90 11.81
CA ARG A 59 -19.38 -1.54 12.22
C ARG A 59 -17.95 -1.48 12.75
N ARG A 60 -17.50 -2.51 13.48
CA ARG A 60 -16.11 -2.62 13.96
C ARG A 60 -15.13 -2.80 12.80
N SER A 61 -15.50 -3.58 11.79
CA SER A 61 -14.73 -3.76 10.55
C SER A 61 -14.66 -2.47 9.73
N HIS A 62 -15.76 -1.73 9.60
CA HIS A 62 -15.76 -0.42 8.94
C HIS A 62 -14.89 0.61 9.69
N ALA A 63 -14.98 0.64 11.03
CA ALA A 63 -14.16 1.52 11.85
C ALA A 63 -12.67 1.12 11.84
N ALA A 64 -12.35 -0.15 11.63
CA ALA A 64 -10.98 -0.62 11.45
C ALA A 64 -10.44 -0.22 10.07
N LEU A 65 -11.23 -0.42 9.01
CA LEU A 65 -10.93 0.02 7.66
C LEU A 65 -10.68 1.53 7.59
N ALA A 66 -11.57 2.34 8.18
CA ALA A 66 -11.40 3.79 8.21
C ALA A 66 -10.14 4.21 8.99
N ARG A 67 -9.74 3.45 10.02
CA ARG A 67 -8.45 3.67 10.72
C ARG A 67 -7.28 3.35 9.81
N GLU A 68 -7.32 2.22 9.12
CA GLU A 68 -6.28 1.81 8.18
C GLU A 68 -6.09 2.85 7.07
N VAL A 69 -7.18 3.28 6.44
CA VAL A 69 -7.15 4.35 5.43
C VAL A 69 -6.50 5.61 5.98
N ARG A 70 -6.89 6.06 7.18
CA ARG A 70 -6.29 7.25 7.80
C ARG A 70 -4.79 7.08 8.03
N THR A 71 -4.35 5.93 8.53
CA THR A 71 -2.92 5.65 8.70
C THR A 71 -2.16 5.81 7.38
N GLN A 72 -2.67 5.23 6.29
CA GLN A 72 -2.01 5.33 4.98
C GLN A 72 -2.04 6.76 4.43
N VAL A 73 -3.13 7.50 4.65
CA VAL A 73 -3.24 8.90 4.24
C VAL A 73 -2.27 9.78 5.03
N ASP A 74 -2.15 9.58 6.33
CA ASP A 74 -1.19 10.30 7.18
C ASP A 74 0.26 10.03 6.76
N ASP A 75 0.59 8.78 6.42
CA ASP A 75 1.89 8.42 5.86
C ASP A 75 2.16 9.17 4.55
N LEU A 76 1.19 9.22 3.63
CA LEU A 76 1.35 10.01 2.39
C LEU A 76 1.50 11.50 2.67
N LEU A 77 0.77 12.07 3.62
CA LEU A 77 0.85 13.50 3.93
C LEU A 77 2.18 13.90 4.57
N ARG A 78 2.78 13.00 5.38
CA ARG A 78 4.04 13.24 6.09
C ARG A 78 5.26 12.94 5.22
N CYS A 79 5.23 11.86 4.45
CA CYS A 79 6.39 11.32 3.76
C CYS A 79 6.58 11.91 2.36
N THR A 80 6.75 13.23 2.26
CA THR A 80 6.89 13.94 0.98
C THR A 80 8.33 14.15 0.54
N SER A 81 9.34 13.77 1.33
CA SER A 81 10.75 14.03 0.98
C SER A 81 11.40 12.92 0.15
N TRP A 82 12.59 13.20 -0.39
CA TRP A 82 13.43 12.22 -1.10
C TRP A 82 14.16 11.23 -0.17
N ARG A 83 13.94 11.28 1.16
CA ARG A 83 14.53 10.30 2.08
C ARG A 83 14.01 8.90 1.76
N TYR A 84 14.88 7.90 1.85
CA TYR A 84 14.52 6.50 1.59
C TYR A 84 13.32 6.05 2.42
N GLU A 85 13.29 6.38 3.71
CA GLU A 85 12.20 6.04 4.63
C GLU A 85 10.87 6.61 4.17
N ASP A 86 10.86 7.89 3.78
CA ASP A 86 9.68 8.59 3.31
C ASP A 86 9.19 7.99 1.98
N ARG A 87 10.09 7.81 1.01
CA ARG A 87 9.73 7.22 -0.29
C ARG A 87 9.26 5.78 -0.16
N ALA A 88 9.87 4.99 0.73
CA ALA A 88 9.43 3.62 1.00
C ALA A 88 8.07 3.59 1.70
N ALA A 89 7.80 4.49 2.65
CA ALA A 89 6.50 4.61 3.30
C ALA A 89 5.42 5.04 2.31
N ALA A 90 5.67 6.07 1.49
CA ALA A 90 4.75 6.51 0.46
C ALA A 90 4.47 5.42 -0.58
N LYS A 91 5.50 4.67 -1.02
CA LYS A 91 5.32 3.52 -1.91
C LYS A 91 4.43 2.43 -1.28
N ARG A 92 4.61 2.12 0.00
CA ARG A 92 3.74 1.15 0.69
C ARG A 92 2.31 1.67 0.81
N ALA A 93 2.13 2.92 1.23
CA ALA A 93 0.82 3.52 1.42
C ALA A 93 0.03 3.60 0.11
N THR A 94 0.66 4.02 -0.99
CA THR A 94 0.03 4.01 -2.32
C THR A 94 -0.40 2.60 -2.74
N HIS A 95 0.43 1.58 -2.50
CA HIS A 95 0.08 0.19 -2.79
C HIS A 95 -1.09 -0.30 -1.94
N VAL A 96 -1.09 -0.05 -0.63
CA VAL A 96 -2.20 -0.47 0.27
C VAL A 96 -3.51 0.18 -0.16
N LEU A 97 -3.52 1.48 -0.45
CA LEU A 97 -4.71 2.18 -0.92
C LEU A 97 -5.21 1.63 -2.26
N ALA A 98 -4.31 1.28 -3.18
CA ALA A 98 -4.69 0.64 -4.44
C ALA A 98 -5.33 -0.74 -4.23
N GLU A 99 -4.77 -1.56 -3.34
CA GLU A 99 -5.34 -2.87 -3.00
C GLU A 99 -6.74 -2.74 -2.37
N LEU A 100 -6.92 -1.80 -1.44
CA LEU A 100 -8.23 -1.53 -0.83
C LEU A 100 -9.24 -1.01 -1.86
N ALA A 101 -8.80 -0.17 -2.81
CA ALA A 101 -9.64 0.40 -3.86
C ALA A 101 -10.12 -0.62 -4.92
N LYS A 102 -9.57 -1.84 -4.93
CA LYS A 102 -10.11 -2.95 -5.75
C LYS A 102 -11.52 -3.35 -5.31
N ASN A 103 -11.85 -3.14 -4.04
CA ASN A 103 -13.20 -3.33 -3.54
C ASN A 103 -13.99 -2.02 -3.70
N GLU A 104 -14.96 -2.02 -4.60
CA GLU A 104 -15.77 -0.84 -4.89
C GLU A 104 -16.57 -0.31 -3.68
N ASP A 105 -16.91 -1.15 -2.70
CA ASP A 105 -17.67 -0.75 -1.50
C ASP A 105 -16.80 0.06 -0.52
N VAL A 106 -15.48 -0.07 -0.63
CA VAL A 106 -14.49 0.59 0.23
C VAL A 106 -14.08 1.96 -0.32
N VAL A 107 -14.28 2.20 -1.62
CA VAL A 107 -13.83 3.41 -2.31
C VAL A 107 -14.36 4.69 -1.65
N ASN A 108 -15.62 4.71 -1.21
CA ASN A 108 -16.18 5.89 -0.56
C ASN A 108 -15.44 6.22 0.76
N VAL A 109 -15.11 5.19 1.55
CA VAL A 109 -14.33 5.34 2.79
C VAL A 109 -12.92 5.87 2.51
N ILE A 110 -12.30 5.43 1.42
CA ILE A 110 -10.98 5.90 0.99
C ILE A 110 -11.04 7.39 0.62
N VAL A 111 -12.06 7.80 -0.15
CA VAL A 111 -12.22 9.19 -0.61
C VAL A 111 -12.56 10.13 0.56
N GLU A 112 -13.53 9.76 1.40
CA GLU A 112 -13.88 10.49 2.62
C GLU A 112 -12.70 10.58 3.61
N GLY A 113 -11.84 9.57 3.63
CA GLY A 113 -10.60 9.55 4.39
C GLY A 113 -9.53 10.52 3.88
N GLY A 114 -9.76 11.25 2.79
CA GLY A 114 -8.84 12.25 2.26
C GLY A 114 -7.72 11.67 1.39
N ALA A 115 -7.88 10.45 0.88
CA ALA A 115 -6.84 9.82 0.06
C ALA A 115 -6.57 10.55 -1.26
N VAL A 116 -7.60 11.12 -1.90
CA VAL A 116 -7.45 11.82 -3.20
C VAL A 116 -6.44 12.98 -3.12
N PRO A 117 -6.63 14.00 -2.24
CA PRO A 117 -5.64 15.08 -2.14
C PRO A 117 -4.26 14.57 -1.68
N ALA A 118 -4.19 13.55 -0.83
CA ALA A 118 -2.91 12.97 -0.42
C ALA A 118 -2.15 12.31 -1.57
N LEU A 119 -2.84 11.51 -2.41
CA LEU A 119 -2.27 10.86 -3.58
C LEU A 119 -1.86 11.89 -4.65
N VAL A 120 -2.66 12.94 -4.87
CA VAL A 120 -2.34 14.01 -5.83
C VAL A 120 -1.03 14.73 -5.48
N ARG A 121 -0.72 14.90 -4.19
CA ARG A 121 0.56 15.50 -3.75
C ARG A 121 1.77 14.68 -4.19
N HIS A 122 1.62 13.37 -4.35
CA HIS A 122 2.66 12.45 -4.80
C HIS A 122 2.75 12.29 -6.33
N LEU A 123 1.93 13.02 -7.09
CA LEU A 123 2.09 13.12 -8.55
C LEU A 123 3.11 14.18 -8.95
N GLY A 124 3.35 15.16 -8.08
CA GLY A 124 4.41 16.15 -8.26
C GLY A 124 5.74 15.63 -7.73
N GLU A 125 6.85 16.08 -8.32
CA GLU A 125 8.16 15.86 -7.70
C GLU A 125 8.20 16.58 -6.34
N PRO A 126 8.64 15.90 -5.26
CA PRO A 126 9.01 16.58 -4.03
C PRO A 126 9.88 17.79 -4.32
N GLU A 127 9.53 18.93 -3.74
CA GLU A 127 10.17 20.22 -4.00
C GLU A 127 11.70 20.05 -3.89
N ALA A 128 12.35 19.97 -5.06
CA ALA A 128 13.76 19.71 -5.14
C ALA A 128 14.46 20.99 -4.73
N VAL A 129 14.76 21.14 -3.43
CA VAL A 129 15.69 22.15 -2.96
C VAL A 129 16.93 22.00 -3.82
N ALA A 130 17.13 23.00 -4.68
CA ALA A 130 18.02 22.96 -5.83
C ALA A 130 19.34 22.25 -5.52
N ALA A 131 19.42 20.96 -5.84
CA ALA A 131 20.64 20.20 -5.70
C ALA A 131 20.93 19.58 -7.06
N LYS A 132 21.70 20.35 -7.83
CA LYS A 132 22.65 19.80 -8.78
C LYS A 132 23.40 18.65 -8.11
N GLN A 133 22.98 17.41 -8.32
CA GLN A 133 23.80 16.23 -8.25
C GLN A 133 22.90 15.04 -8.57
N GLU A 134 23.48 14.06 -9.25
CA GLU A 134 22.92 12.74 -9.51
C GLU A 134 22.81 11.94 -8.19
N GLN A 135 22.23 12.54 -7.13
CA GLN A 135 21.87 11.79 -5.94
C GLN A 135 20.78 10.79 -6.33
N GLN A 136 21.06 9.52 -6.02
CA GLN A 136 20.10 8.43 -6.17
C GLN A 136 18.76 8.83 -5.54
N ARG A 137 17.75 9.03 -6.39
CA ARG A 137 16.36 9.32 -6.00
C ARG A 137 15.67 7.99 -5.70
N PRO A 138 15.48 7.62 -4.42
CA PRO A 138 14.93 6.31 -4.10
C PRO A 138 13.50 6.20 -4.60
N PHE A 139 13.19 5.09 -5.27
CA PHE A 139 11.85 4.81 -5.80
C PHE A 139 11.32 5.91 -6.72
N GLU A 140 12.21 6.59 -7.46
CA GLU A 140 11.82 7.59 -8.46
C GLU A 140 10.83 6.98 -9.45
N HIS A 141 9.74 7.70 -9.73
CA HIS A 141 8.61 7.28 -10.57
C HIS A 141 7.77 6.13 -9.99
N GLU A 142 8.24 5.33 -9.03
CA GLU A 142 7.45 4.22 -8.49
C GLU A 142 6.32 4.71 -7.59
N VAL A 143 6.57 5.71 -6.75
CA VAL A 143 5.53 6.31 -5.90
C VAL A 143 4.52 7.06 -6.77
N GLU A 144 4.99 7.80 -7.77
CA GLU A 144 4.16 8.56 -8.71
C GLU A 144 3.27 7.62 -9.53
N LYS A 145 3.84 6.51 -10.03
CA LYS A 145 3.07 5.45 -10.71
C LYS A 145 2.04 4.81 -9.78
N GLY A 146 2.43 4.50 -8.54
CA GLY A 146 1.52 3.96 -7.54
C GLY A 146 0.36 4.91 -7.23
N ALA A 147 0.65 6.19 -7.07
CA ALA A 147 -0.34 7.23 -6.81
C ALA A 147 -1.29 7.40 -8.00
N ALA A 148 -0.78 7.48 -9.22
CA ALA A 148 -1.58 7.58 -10.43
C ALA A 148 -2.47 6.34 -10.61
N PHE A 149 -1.94 5.14 -10.35
CA PHE A 149 -2.69 3.89 -10.42
C PHE A 149 -3.83 3.84 -9.40
N ALA A 150 -3.55 4.18 -8.13
CA ALA A 150 -4.58 4.25 -7.09
C ALA A 150 -5.67 5.27 -7.43
N LEU A 151 -5.31 6.45 -7.93
CA LEU A 151 -6.27 7.46 -8.39
C LEU A 151 -7.12 6.94 -9.56
N GLY A 152 -6.52 6.19 -10.48
CA GLY A 152 -7.25 5.52 -11.55
C GLY A 152 -8.34 4.59 -11.02
N LEU A 153 -8.05 3.78 -10.01
CA LEU A 153 -9.04 2.89 -9.38
C LEU A 153 -10.17 3.68 -8.70
N LEU A 154 -9.84 4.76 -7.98
CA LEU A 154 -10.83 5.61 -7.31
C LEU A 154 -11.75 6.34 -8.31
N ALA A 155 -11.20 6.77 -9.45
CA ALA A 155 -11.95 7.50 -10.49
C ALA A 155 -13.02 6.64 -11.19
N VAL A 156 -12.84 5.31 -11.26
CA VAL A 156 -13.82 4.40 -11.88
C VAL A 156 -15.16 4.43 -11.16
N LYS A 157 -15.18 4.63 -9.83
CA LYS A 157 -16.41 4.69 -9.03
C LYS A 157 -17.11 6.05 -9.14
N VAL A 158 -16.33 7.15 -9.23
CA VAL A 158 -16.88 8.51 -9.36
C VAL A 158 -17.65 8.68 -10.68
N LEU A 159 -17.14 8.12 -11.77
CA LEU A 159 -17.82 8.17 -13.07
C LEU A 159 -19.15 7.39 -13.06
N LYS A 160 -19.15 6.16 -12.54
CA LYS A 160 -20.37 5.36 -12.41
C LYS A 160 -21.43 6.02 -11.51
N PHE A 161 -21.01 6.75 -10.48
CA PHE A 161 -21.93 7.43 -9.57
C PHE A 161 -22.56 8.68 -10.21
N LEU A 162 -21.81 9.40 -11.03
CA LEU A 162 -22.34 10.52 -11.82
C LEU A 162 -23.32 10.04 -12.90
N ASP A 163 -23.03 8.89 -13.54
CA ASP A 163 -23.95 8.28 -14.52
C ASP A 163 -25.27 7.81 -13.87
N TRP A 164 -25.24 7.38 -12.60
CA TRP A 164 -26.45 6.99 -11.86
C TRP A 164 -27.34 8.18 -11.48
N PHE A 165 -26.74 9.35 -11.19
CA PHE A 165 -27.49 10.57 -10.84
C PHE A 165 -28.05 11.32 -12.05
N ALA A 166 -27.68 10.91 -13.27
CA ALA A 166 -28.09 11.55 -14.53
C ALA A 166 -29.34 10.93 -15.20
N VAL A 167 -30.05 10.03 -14.51
CA VAL A 167 -31.35 9.42 -14.90
C VAL A 167 -32.44 9.84 -13.91
#